data_AF-A0A7J3BC69-F1
#
_entry.id   AF-A0A7J3BC69-F1
#
_cell.length_a   1.000
_cell.length_b   1.000
_cell.length_c   1.000
_cell.angle_alpha   90.00
_cell.angle_beta   90.00
_cell.angle_gamma   90.00
#
_symmetry.space_group_name_H-M   'P 1'
#
loop_
_entity.id
_entity.type
_entity.pdbx_description
1 polymer ?
#
loop_
_entity_poly.entity_id
_entity_poly.type
_entity_poly.pdbx_seq_one_letter_code
_entity_poly.pdbx_strand_id
1 'polypeptide(L)'
;TNAYILKKNLGEKVFSNDVHTLLDFEGPVMTDSGAYQLLIYKNVDMTPEEAVAIQEGLRSDISVVLDVPTGWDVSRGHAKWTVEETIKRAELTIRISKKKHTLWTGPIQGGRYLDLVKYSAERMAGMDFDIHALGSPTPVMEQYLFEVLFDMIYAAKSNIPANRPLHLFGAGHPMVFPLVVALGCDTFDSAAYALFARRDKYLSEGGTMSAGELEYLPCDCPICSSHTAKELRMTTKKDRELLLARHNLHVCLAEIKRIKQAILDGRLWDLLRSRSLSHPALGRAIKKFRQIQDELSSNTPSTKGKGLFILGEVDIYRPEVTTHVIKLRENYAKPEEAETLLLMPAPEKRPYHSFLTTSRPKAALLDQLSSGLLHLSFYSPVFGVVPSEIDEIYPLSQHELVDIGGKEAQDRMEKEIARYIEQNGYKTVILVHDAKRWTKTLIRSCALASSRSGKSFLLKTAADPWSEETLDSVCGLLEQRGEPR
;
A
#
# COMPACT_ATOMS: atom_id res chain seq x y z
N THR A 1 -1.65 26.61 8.40
CA THR A 1 -2.43 27.87 8.33
C THR A 1 -2.46 28.37 6.91
N ASN A 2 -3.06 29.53 6.61
CA ASN A 2 -3.21 30.04 5.24
C ASN A 2 -2.79 31.51 5.17
N ALA A 3 -1.72 31.79 4.40
CA ALA A 3 -1.09 33.11 4.29
C ALA A 3 -2.07 34.16 3.74
N TYR A 4 -2.88 33.81 2.74
CA TYR A 4 -3.86 34.73 2.17
C TYR A 4 -4.92 35.17 3.18
N ILE A 5 -5.44 34.23 3.98
CA ILE A 5 -6.40 34.56 5.04
C ILE A 5 -5.75 35.46 6.10
N LEU A 6 -4.50 35.19 6.48
CA LEU A 6 -3.79 36.03 7.44
C LEU A 6 -3.57 37.45 6.89
N LYS A 7 -3.11 37.60 5.64
CA LYS A 7 -2.98 38.90 4.95
C LYS A 7 -4.31 39.65 4.96
N LYS A 8 -5.40 38.99 4.56
CA LYS A 8 -6.72 39.61 4.47
C LYS A 8 -7.24 40.14 5.81
N ASN A 9 -6.95 39.45 6.91
CA ASN A 9 -7.44 39.85 8.24
C ASN A 9 -6.50 40.79 8.99
N LEU A 10 -5.19 40.69 8.78
CA LEU A 10 -4.17 41.46 9.52
C LEU A 10 -3.60 42.64 8.72
N GLY A 11 -3.78 42.67 7.40
CA GLY A 11 -3.16 43.65 6.51
C GLY A 11 -1.63 43.63 6.63
N GLU A 12 -1.00 44.81 6.65
CA GLU A 12 0.45 44.98 6.82
C GLU A 12 1.00 44.42 8.15
N LYS A 13 0.14 44.22 9.16
CA LYS A 13 0.57 43.64 10.44
C LYS A 13 1.01 42.18 10.31
N VAL A 14 0.74 41.53 9.18
CA VAL A 14 1.24 40.17 8.90
C VAL A 14 2.77 40.11 8.88
N PHE A 15 3.45 41.20 8.51
CA PHE A 15 4.92 41.26 8.46
C PHE A 15 5.58 41.57 9.81
N SER A 16 4.81 42.03 10.79
CA SER A 16 5.33 42.40 12.12
C SER A 16 5.12 41.33 13.18
N ASN A 17 4.50 40.20 12.84
CA ASN A 17 4.19 39.14 13.77
C ASN A 17 4.74 37.80 13.27
N ASP A 18 5.35 37.06 14.19
CA ASP A 18 5.77 35.68 14.00
C ASP A 18 4.57 34.74 14.05
N VAL A 19 4.51 33.73 13.17
CA VAL A 19 3.38 32.80 13.09
C VAL A 19 3.15 32.02 14.38
N HIS A 20 4.22 31.69 15.11
CA HIS A 20 4.13 31.00 16.40
C HIS A 20 3.48 31.88 17.47
N THR A 21 3.87 33.16 17.52
CA THR A 21 3.27 34.12 18.46
C THR A 21 1.80 34.40 18.14
N LEU A 22 1.44 34.44 16.85
CA LEU A 22 0.05 34.61 16.43
C LEU A 22 -0.85 33.43 16.81
N LEU A 23 -0.30 32.21 16.79
CA LEU A 23 -1.05 30.98 17.04
C LEU A 23 -0.93 30.46 18.48
N ASP A 24 -0.04 31.05 19.28
CA ASP A 24 0.38 30.51 20.59
C ASP A 24 0.78 29.03 20.46
N PHE A 25 1.67 28.74 19.50
CA PHE A 25 2.06 27.37 19.15
C PHE A 25 3.56 27.25 18.85
N GLU A 26 4.27 26.52 19.69
CA GLU A 26 5.73 26.31 19.62
C GLU A 26 6.17 25.21 18.65
N GLY A 27 5.23 24.43 18.10
CA GLY A 27 5.55 23.35 17.16
C GLY A 27 5.67 23.84 15.71
N PRO A 28 6.09 22.98 14.76
CA PRO A 28 6.26 23.36 13.37
C PRO A 28 4.95 23.84 12.72
N VAL A 29 4.99 24.97 12.02
CA VAL A 29 3.87 25.56 11.30
C VAL A 29 4.10 25.51 9.79
N MET A 30 3.21 24.77 9.13
CA MET A 30 3.08 24.82 7.67
C MET A 30 2.04 25.87 7.28
N THR A 31 2.43 26.78 6.38
CA THR A 31 1.56 27.84 5.85
C THR A 31 1.27 27.57 4.37
N ASP A 32 -0.01 27.36 4.04
CA ASP A 32 -0.49 27.32 2.67
C ASP A 32 -0.50 28.73 2.06
N SER A 33 -0.16 28.84 0.78
CA SER A 33 -0.10 30.09 0.03
C SER A 33 -1.48 30.75 -0.16
N GLY A 34 -2.55 29.96 -0.06
CA GLY A 34 -3.91 30.39 -0.37
C GLY A 34 -4.38 29.98 -1.76
N ALA A 35 -3.65 29.08 -2.41
CA ALA A 35 -4.00 28.52 -3.70
C ALA A 35 -5.40 27.87 -3.70
N TYR A 36 -5.82 27.26 -2.58
CA TYR A 36 -7.17 26.69 -2.48
C TYR A 36 -8.29 27.74 -2.65
N GLN A 37 -8.06 29.01 -2.27
CA GLN A 37 -9.01 30.08 -2.53
C GLN A 37 -9.12 30.42 -4.02
N LEU A 38 -8.09 30.18 -4.84
CA LEU A 38 -8.19 30.27 -6.31
C LEU A 38 -9.20 29.24 -6.85
N LEU A 39 -9.20 28.02 -6.30
CA LEU A 39 -10.13 26.96 -6.73
C LEU A 39 -11.59 27.31 -6.40
N ILE A 40 -11.85 27.85 -5.21
CA ILE A 40 -13.22 28.15 -4.76
C ILE A 40 -13.74 29.46 -5.37
N TYR A 41 -12.94 30.53 -5.32
CA TYR A 41 -13.41 31.89 -5.61
C TYR A 41 -12.92 32.43 -6.96
N LYS A 42 -12.14 31.65 -7.72
CA LYS A 42 -11.56 32.01 -9.03
C LYS A 42 -10.67 33.25 -9.06
N ASN A 43 -10.44 33.89 -7.91
CA ASN A 43 -9.56 35.04 -7.78
C ASN A 43 -8.92 35.08 -6.39
N VAL A 44 -7.61 35.31 -6.36
CA VAL A 44 -6.82 35.59 -5.16
C VAL A 44 -5.97 36.80 -5.51
N ASP A 45 -6.14 37.87 -4.74
CA ASP A 45 -5.38 39.11 -4.91
C ASP A 45 -4.03 38.99 -4.17
N MET A 46 -3.19 38.09 -4.70
CA MET A 46 -1.84 37.83 -4.20
C MET A 46 -0.95 37.38 -5.35
N THR A 47 0.20 38.02 -5.50
CA THR A 47 1.23 37.60 -6.46
C THR A 47 2.15 36.54 -5.84
N PRO A 48 2.88 35.74 -6.64
CA PRO A 48 3.88 34.82 -6.11
C PRO A 48 4.95 35.52 -5.25
N GLU A 49 5.39 36.72 -5.64
CA GLU A 49 6.36 37.53 -4.90
C GLU A 49 5.82 37.93 -3.52
N GLU A 50 4.56 38.36 -3.46
CA GLU A 50 3.89 38.66 -2.20
C GLU A 50 3.73 37.42 -1.33
N ALA A 51 3.38 36.27 -1.92
CA ALA A 51 3.24 35.01 -1.19
C ALA A 51 4.56 34.59 -0.52
N VAL A 52 5.69 34.77 -1.21
CA VAL A 52 7.02 34.55 -0.62
C VAL A 52 7.30 35.55 0.50
N ALA A 53 7.10 36.84 0.24
CA ALA A 53 7.37 37.89 1.22
C ALA A 53 6.55 37.70 2.52
N ILE A 54 5.28 37.31 2.40
CA ILE A 54 4.39 37.08 3.54
C ILE A 54 4.83 35.84 4.31
N GLN A 55 5.07 34.71 3.63
CA GLN A 55 5.43 33.47 4.32
C GLN A 55 6.79 33.54 5.00
N GLU A 56 7.79 34.19 4.38
CA GLU A 56 9.10 34.45 5.01
C GLU A 56 8.99 35.50 6.13
N GLY A 57 8.15 36.54 5.96
CA GLY A 57 7.90 37.55 6.99
C GLY A 57 7.22 36.97 8.23
N LEU A 58 6.28 36.04 8.02
CA LEU A 58 5.64 35.22 9.06
C LEU A 58 6.59 34.21 9.71
N ARG A 59 7.78 34.01 9.14
CA ARG A 59 8.76 33.00 9.57
C ARG A 59 8.17 31.58 9.62
N SER A 60 7.36 31.24 8.61
CA SER A 60 6.79 29.89 8.52
C SER A 60 7.90 28.83 8.43
N ASP A 61 7.81 27.77 9.23
CA ASP A 61 8.78 26.66 9.16
C ASP A 61 8.71 25.95 7.81
N ILE A 62 7.48 25.76 7.29
CA ILE A 62 7.22 25.14 6.00
C ILE A 62 6.29 26.05 5.20
N SER A 63 6.73 26.46 4.02
CA SER A 63 5.97 27.32 3.10
C SER A 63 5.60 26.56 1.83
N VAL A 64 4.48 26.96 1.23
CA VAL A 64 3.98 26.38 -0.01
C VAL A 64 4.07 27.42 -1.12
N VAL A 65 4.52 27.01 -2.30
CA VAL A 65 4.46 27.86 -3.51
C VAL A 65 3.01 28.27 -3.78
N LEU A 66 2.79 29.48 -4.29
CA LEU A 66 1.48 29.90 -4.79
C LEU A 66 1.14 29.18 -6.11
N ASP A 67 0.69 27.94 -6.02
CA ASP A 67 0.31 27.13 -7.17
C ASP A 67 -1.09 27.48 -7.72
N VAL A 68 -1.45 26.83 -8.83
CA VAL A 68 -2.78 26.91 -9.41
C VAL A 68 -3.41 25.51 -9.32
N PRO A 69 -4.37 25.28 -8.40
CA PRO A 69 -4.98 23.97 -8.26
C PRO A 69 -5.73 23.56 -9.52
N THR A 70 -5.40 22.40 -10.07
CA THR A 70 -6.05 21.88 -11.29
C THR A 70 -7.54 21.66 -11.11
N GLY A 71 -7.98 21.22 -9.93
CA GLY A 71 -9.35 20.75 -9.72
C GLY A 71 -9.62 19.39 -10.37
N TRP A 72 -10.87 18.93 -10.29
CA TRP A 72 -11.27 17.59 -10.72
C TRP A 72 -11.93 17.57 -12.11
N ASP A 73 -12.92 18.44 -12.33
CA ASP A 73 -13.73 18.48 -13.55
C ASP A 73 -13.24 19.55 -14.54
N VAL A 74 -11.98 19.43 -14.97
CA VAL A 74 -11.37 20.35 -15.93
C VAL A 74 -10.89 19.64 -17.19
N SER A 75 -10.81 20.38 -18.30
CA SER A 75 -10.27 19.83 -19.54
C SER A 75 -8.76 19.60 -19.44
N ARG A 76 -8.22 18.65 -20.23
CA ARG A 76 -6.76 18.39 -20.27
C ARG A 76 -5.96 19.65 -20.63
N GLY A 77 -6.50 20.49 -21.51
CA GLY A 77 -5.86 21.76 -21.89
C GLY A 77 -5.74 22.71 -20.71
N HIS A 78 -6.80 22.84 -19.90
CA HIS A 78 -6.77 23.65 -18.68
C HIS A 78 -5.85 23.04 -17.63
N ALA A 79 -5.91 21.72 -17.42
CA ALA A 79 -5.01 21.03 -16.50
C ALA A 79 -3.54 21.24 -16.87
N LYS A 80 -3.20 21.13 -18.16
CA LYS A 80 -1.84 21.41 -18.64
C LYS A 80 -1.43 22.85 -18.32
N TRP A 81 -2.30 23.82 -18.58
CA TRP A 81 -2.03 25.22 -18.22
C TRP A 81 -1.78 25.39 -16.72
N THR A 82 -2.58 24.76 -15.84
CA THR A 82 -2.36 24.84 -14.38
C THR A 82 -1.01 24.28 -13.96
N VAL A 83 -0.55 23.19 -14.60
CA VAL A 83 0.77 22.60 -14.34
C VAL A 83 1.89 23.55 -14.79
N GLU A 84 1.84 24.07 -16.02
CA GLU A 84 2.88 24.97 -16.54
C GLU A 84 2.96 26.28 -15.73
N GLU A 85 1.82 26.86 -15.35
CA GLU A 85 1.78 28.06 -14.53
C GLU A 85 2.31 27.79 -13.12
N THR A 86 1.99 26.64 -12.53
CA THR A 86 2.54 26.22 -11.23
C THR A 86 4.05 26.06 -11.29
N ILE A 87 4.59 25.43 -12.34
CA ILE A 87 6.03 25.27 -12.58
C ILE A 87 6.69 26.65 -12.70
N LYS A 88 6.13 27.57 -13.49
CA LYS A 88 6.66 28.93 -13.65
C LYS A 88 6.73 29.68 -12.31
N ARG A 89 5.70 29.56 -11.48
CA ARG A 89 5.67 30.19 -10.14
C ARG A 89 6.63 29.53 -9.16
N ALA A 90 6.83 28.22 -9.27
CA ALA A 90 7.82 27.49 -8.50
C ALA A 90 9.26 27.94 -8.84
N GLU A 91 9.59 28.08 -10.12
CA GLU A 91 10.90 28.59 -10.57
C GLU A 91 11.17 30.01 -10.05
N LEU A 92 10.14 30.87 -10.08
CA LEU A 92 10.22 32.20 -9.50
C LEU A 92 10.44 32.16 -7.98
N THR A 93 9.67 31.33 -7.27
CA THR A 93 9.76 31.19 -5.81
C THR A 93 11.15 30.79 -5.37
N ILE A 94 11.76 29.79 -6.03
CA ILE A 94 13.13 29.36 -5.74
C ILE A 94 14.14 30.48 -5.99
N ARG A 95 13.94 31.29 -7.03
CA ARG A 95 14.84 32.40 -7.38
C ARG A 95 14.81 33.53 -6.35
N ILE A 96 13.63 33.85 -5.81
CA ILE A 96 13.44 35.03 -4.95
C ILE A 96 13.46 34.69 -3.45
N SER A 97 13.21 33.43 -3.09
CA SER A 97 13.27 33.02 -1.69
C SER A 97 14.70 33.09 -1.16
N LYS A 98 14.82 33.54 0.09
CA LYS A 98 16.10 33.61 0.80
C LYS A 98 16.43 32.31 1.54
N LYS A 99 15.46 31.40 1.69
CA LYS A 99 15.59 30.09 2.38
C LYS A 99 16.34 30.12 3.73
N LYS A 100 16.20 31.19 4.52
CA LYS A 100 16.99 31.33 5.76
C LYS A 100 16.54 30.39 6.89
N HIS A 101 15.22 30.24 7.06
CA HIS A 101 14.62 29.48 8.16
C HIS A 101 13.35 28.72 7.73
N THR A 102 13.18 28.50 6.43
CA THR A 102 11.93 28.04 5.84
C THR A 102 12.21 26.94 4.83
N LEU A 103 11.54 25.81 5.02
CA LEU A 103 11.47 24.73 4.03
C LEU A 103 10.41 25.08 2.99
N TRP A 104 10.68 24.78 1.72
CA TRP A 104 9.74 25.02 0.63
C TRP A 104 9.14 23.75 0.08
N THR A 105 7.83 23.81 -0.10
CA THR A 105 7.02 22.74 -0.67
C THR A 105 6.72 23.02 -2.14
N GLY A 106 7.17 22.12 -3.02
CA GLY A 106 6.91 22.14 -4.46
C GLY A 106 5.60 21.40 -4.81
N PRO A 107 4.54 22.10 -5.25
CA PRO A 107 3.25 21.48 -5.53
C PRO A 107 3.24 20.72 -6.85
N ILE A 108 2.64 19.54 -6.85
CA ILE A 108 2.44 18.66 -7.99
C ILE A 108 0.98 18.74 -8.38
N GLN A 109 0.72 19.23 -9.59
CA GLN A 109 -0.63 19.42 -10.15
C GLN A 109 -0.85 18.51 -11.37
N GLY A 110 -2.06 18.54 -11.95
CA GLY A 110 -2.42 17.72 -13.11
C GLY A 110 -3.76 16.99 -12.96
N GLY A 111 -4.27 16.88 -11.72
CA GLY A 111 -5.56 16.28 -11.42
C GLY A 111 -5.68 14.84 -11.91
N ARG A 112 -6.75 14.52 -12.66
CA ARG A 112 -7.01 13.19 -13.22
C ARG A 112 -6.09 12.77 -14.38
N TYR A 113 -5.25 13.67 -14.89
CA TYR A 113 -4.38 13.40 -16.04
C TYR A 113 -3.00 12.96 -15.54
N LEU A 114 -2.82 11.65 -15.39
CA LEU A 114 -1.63 11.07 -14.75
C LEU A 114 -0.32 11.41 -15.48
N ASP A 115 -0.37 11.61 -16.79
CA ASP A 115 0.77 12.09 -17.59
C ASP A 115 1.19 13.51 -17.19
N LEU A 116 0.22 14.37 -16.85
CA LEU A 116 0.49 15.72 -16.34
C LEU A 116 0.96 15.69 -14.88
N VAL A 117 0.42 14.79 -14.05
CA VAL A 117 0.92 14.57 -12.66
C VAL A 117 2.38 14.14 -12.69
N LYS A 118 2.73 13.17 -13.54
CA LYS A 118 4.09 12.72 -13.77
C LYS A 118 4.99 13.87 -14.23
N TYR A 119 4.60 14.61 -15.27
CA TYR A 119 5.36 15.75 -15.78
C TYR A 119 5.57 16.82 -14.70
N SER A 120 4.53 17.15 -13.93
CA SER A 120 4.64 18.10 -12.82
C SER A 120 5.60 17.60 -11.74
N ALA A 121 5.56 16.31 -11.40
CA ALA A 121 6.46 15.69 -10.43
C ALA A 121 7.92 15.73 -10.88
N GLU A 122 8.22 15.34 -12.11
CA GLU A 122 9.57 15.37 -12.70
C GLU A 122 10.15 16.79 -12.70
N ARG A 123 9.33 17.79 -13.05
CA ARG A 123 9.75 19.20 -13.07
C ARG A 123 10.02 19.73 -11.66
N MET A 124 9.16 19.41 -10.69
CA MET A 124 9.39 19.79 -9.29
C MET A 124 10.59 19.08 -8.67
N ALA A 125 10.81 17.80 -9.02
CA ALA A 125 11.96 17.02 -8.59
C ALA A 125 13.30 17.64 -9.02
N GLY A 126 13.34 18.21 -10.23
CA GLY A 126 14.52 18.91 -10.76
C GLY A 126 14.81 20.26 -10.11
N MET A 127 13.95 20.76 -9.22
CA MET A 127 14.15 22.00 -8.49
C MET A 127 14.58 21.73 -7.03
N ASP A 128 15.11 22.76 -6.40
CA ASP A 128 15.56 22.72 -5.01
C ASP A 128 14.36 22.90 -4.05
N PHE A 129 13.49 21.90 -3.96
CA PHE A 129 12.42 21.85 -2.95
C PHE A 129 12.73 20.83 -1.87
N ASP A 130 12.32 21.14 -0.64
CA ASP A 130 12.53 20.29 0.53
C ASP A 130 11.44 19.23 0.65
N ILE A 131 10.20 19.59 0.24
CA ILE A 131 9.01 18.75 0.30
C ILE A 131 8.30 18.83 -1.05
N HIS A 132 7.68 17.73 -1.48
CA HIS A 132 6.77 17.72 -2.62
C HIS A 132 5.34 17.53 -2.14
N ALA A 133 4.36 18.19 -2.75
CA ALA A 133 2.97 18.07 -2.32
C ALA A 133 2.02 17.77 -3.48
N LEU A 134 1.27 16.69 -3.40
CA LEU A 134 0.24 16.37 -4.40
C LEU A 134 -1.01 17.21 -4.15
N GLY A 135 -1.30 18.11 -5.09
CA GLY A 135 -2.45 19.01 -5.07
C GLY A 135 -3.68 18.46 -5.78
N SER A 136 -4.83 19.06 -5.47
CA SER A 136 -6.16 18.71 -6.01
C SER A 136 -6.72 17.29 -5.69
N PRO A 137 -6.30 16.54 -4.65
CA PRO A 137 -6.90 15.22 -4.37
C PRO A 137 -8.21 15.33 -3.55
N THR A 138 -8.52 16.49 -2.95
CA THR A 138 -9.68 16.65 -2.05
C THR A 138 -11.01 16.21 -2.69
N PRO A 139 -11.37 16.66 -3.91
CA PRO A 139 -12.62 16.23 -4.54
C PRO A 139 -12.65 14.72 -4.87
N VAL A 140 -11.47 14.11 -5.09
CA VAL A 140 -11.32 12.67 -5.34
C VAL A 140 -11.66 11.88 -4.07
N MET A 141 -11.16 12.35 -2.92
CA MET A 141 -11.45 11.74 -1.62
C MET A 141 -12.91 11.94 -1.20
N GLU A 142 -13.48 13.14 -1.41
CA GLU A 142 -14.89 13.42 -1.09
C GLU A 142 -15.86 12.55 -1.91
N GLN A 143 -15.50 12.20 -3.14
CA GLN A 143 -16.27 11.32 -4.03
C GLN A 143 -15.93 9.82 -3.87
N TYR A 144 -15.09 9.45 -2.90
CA TYR A 144 -14.64 8.07 -2.67
C TYR A 144 -13.97 7.42 -3.90
N LEU A 145 -13.29 8.22 -4.73
CA LEU A 145 -12.59 7.75 -5.93
C LEU A 145 -11.17 7.26 -5.60
N PHE A 146 -11.06 6.35 -4.64
CA PHE A 146 -9.76 5.94 -4.08
C PHE A 146 -8.85 5.19 -5.05
N GLU A 147 -9.40 4.59 -6.11
CA GLU A 147 -8.60 4.02 -7.20
C GLU A 147 -7.87 5.09 -8.02
N VAL A 148 -8.46 6.28 -8.16
CA VAL A 148 -7.83 7.43 -8.82
C VAL A 148 -6.84 8.08 -7.88
N LEU A 149 -7.19 8.21 -6.59
CA LEU A 149 -6.25 8.68 -5.57
C LEU A 149 -4.97 7.84 -5.55
N PHE A 150 -5.12 6.51 -5.62
CA PHE A 150 -4.01 5.58 -5.76
C PHE A 150 -3.11 5.95 -6.95
N ASP A 151 -3.70 6.12 -8.14
CA ASP A 151 -2.94 6.42 -9.35
C ASP A 151 -2.22 7.77 -9.28
N MET A 152 -2.89 8.79 -8.73
CA MET A 152 -2.30 10.12 -8.59
C MET A 152 -1.11 10.09 -7.64
N ILE A 153 -1.24 9.43 -6.48
CA ILE A 153 -0.14 9.30 -5.51
C ILE A 153 0.99 8.49 -6.13
N TYR A 154 0.69 7.37 -6.78
CA TYR A 154 1.71 6.53 -7.43
C TYR A 154 2.46 7.29 -8.52
N ALA A 155 1.75 8.02 -9.39
CA ALA A 155 2.33 8.84 -10.43
C ALA A 155 3.23 9.95 -9.86
N ALA A 156 2.83 10.58 -8.75
CA ALA A 156 3.67 11.58 -8.08
C ALA A 156 4.89 10.93 -7.41
N LYS A 157 4.68 9.94 -6.53
CA LYS A 157 5.74 9.33 -5.70
C LYS A 157 6.82 8.66 -6.53
N SER A 158 6.45 8.04 -7.66
CA SER A 158 7.41 7.35 -8.54
C SER A 158 8.29 8.30 -9.36
N ASN A 159 7.98 9.60 -9.37
CA ASN A 159 8.67 10.61 -10.18
C ASN A 159 9.27 11.75 -9.33
N ILE A 160 9.40 11.54 -8.01
CA ILE A 160 10.13 12.42 -7.10
C ILE A 160 11.28 11.66 -6.41
N PRO A 161 12.32 12.36 -5.91
CA PRO A 161 13.41 11.72 -5.20
C PRO A 161 12.93 10.99 -3.94
N ALA A 162 13.40 9.76 -3.72
CA ALA A 162 13.00 8.95 -2.57
C ALA A 162 13.38 9.56 -1.20
N ASN A 163 14.37 10.45 -1.17
CA ASN A 163 14.83 11.16 0.02
C ASN A 163 14.03 12.44 0.34
N ARG A 164 12.97 12.74 -0.42
CA ARG A 164 12.11 13.91 -0.18
C ARG A 164 10.70 13.49 0.24
N PRO A 165 10.13 14.11 1.30
CA PRO A 165 8.78 13.79 1.75
C PRO A 165 7.72 14.14 0.70
N LEU A 166 6.68 13.31 0.62
CA LEU A 166 5.46 13.58 -0.14
C LEU A 166 4.32 13.99 0.82
N HIS A 167 3.86 15.22 0.69
CA HIS A 167 2.67 15.74 1.33
C HIS A 167 1.42 15.48 0.47
N LEU A 168 0.31 15.08 1.07
CA LEU A 168 -0.98 14.93 0.38
C LEU A 168 -1.97 15.97 0.90
N PHE A 169 -2.31 16.94 0.05
CA PHE A 169 -3.19 18.03 0.47
C PHE A 169 -4.62 17.56 0.76
N GLY A 170 -5.19 18.02 1.88
CA GLY A 170 -6.60 17.82 2.22
C GLY A 170 -6.99 16.38 2.59
N ALA A 171 -6.02 15.48 2.76
CA ALA A 171 -6.29 14.11 3.22
C ALA A 171 -6.61 14.12 4.71
N GLY A 172 -7.89 14.32 5.02
CA GLY A 172 -8.35 14.61 6.37
C GLY A 172 -9.16 13.53 7.08
N HIS A 173 -9.55 12.46 6.39
CA HIS A 173 -10.40 11.40 6.95
C HIS A 173 -9.57 10.15 7.31
N PRO A 174 -9.65 9.62 8.55
CA PRO A 174 -8.78 8.55 9.04
C PRO A 174 -8.83 7.26 8.20
N MET A 175 -10.00 6.92 7.64
CA MET A 175 -10.16 5.74 6.77
C MET A 175 -9.18 5.64 5.60
N VAL A 176 -8.65 6.76 5.08
CA VAL A 176 -7.73 6.76 3.94
C VAL A 176 -6.27 6.77 4.36
N PHE A 177 -5.95 7.08 5.61
CA PHE A 177 -4.56 7.25 6.06
C PHE A 177 -3.69 6.01 5.82
N PRO A 178 -4.14 4.77 6.09
CA PRO A 178 -3.32 3.58 5.82
C PRO A 178 -3.00 3.41 4.33
N LEU A 179 -3.96 3.74 3.44
CA LEU A 179 -3.78 3.63 1.99
C LEU A 179 -2.73 4.62 1.50
N VAL A 180 -2.87 5.89 1.86
CA VAL A 180 -1.95 6.94 1.38
C VAL A 180 -0.55 6.79 1.97
N VAL A 181 -0.43 6.34 3.22
CA VAL A 181 0.87 6.04 3.83
C VAL A 181 1.51 4.81 3.20
N ALA A 182 0.74 3.74 2.89
CA ALA A 182 1.26 2.58 2.17
C ALA A 182 1.74 2.92 0.75
N LEU A 183 1.24 4.01 0.16
CA LEU A 183 1.70 4.55 -1.12
C LEU A 183 2.88 5.52 -1.00
N GLY A 184 3.38 5.75 0.22
CA GLY A 184 4.57 6.58 0.47
C GLY A 184 4.29 8.07 0.66
N CYS A 185 3.06 8.46 1.03
CA CYS A 185 2.80 9.80 1.59
C CYS A 185 3.28 9.89 3.04
N ASP A 186 4.00 10.95 3.35
CA ASP A 186 4.68 11.16 4.63
C ASP A 186 3.93 12.14 5.54
N THR A 187 3.25 13.12 4.94
CA THR A 187 2.46 14.12 5.67
C THR A 187 1.15 14.44 4.94
N PHE A 188 0.18 14.97 5.66
CA PHE A 188 -1.10 15.42 5.11
C PHE A 188 -1.76 16.38 6.10
N ASP A 189 -2.61 17.26 5.59
CA ASP A 189 -3.37 18.22 6.37
C ASP A 189 -4.88 17.89 6.38
N SER A 190 -5.57 18.36 7.42
CA SER A 190 -7.00 18.12 7.60
C SER A 190 -7.72 19.38 8.07
N ALA A 191 -8.59 19.92 7.23
CA ALA A 191 -9.71 20.74 7.69
C ALA A 191 -10.95 19.87 8.03
N ALA A 192 -10.92 18.59 7.65
CA ALA A 192 -12.07 17.70 7.73
C ALA A 192 -12.58 17.53 9.16
N TYR A 193 -11.71 17.44 10.17
CA TYR A 193 -12.13 17.25 11.56
C TYR A 193 -13.12 18.33 12.03
N ALA A 194 -12.86 19.60 11.67
CA ALA A 194 -13.70 20.74 12.01
C ALA A 194 -14.90 20.90 11.05
N LEU A 195 -14.70 20.70 9.75
CA LEU A 195 -15.78 20.81 8.76
C LEU A 195 -16.86 19.74 8.95
N PHE A 196 -16.48 18.53 9.35
CA PHE A 196 -17.41 17.45 9.68
C PHE A 196 -18.14 17.75 10.98
N ALA A 197 -17.45 18.24 12.00
CA ALA A 197 -18.06 18.64 13.26
C ALA A 197 -19.15 19.72 13.08
N ARG A 198 -18.91 20.72 12.23
CA ARG A 198 -19.90 21.76 11.85
C ARG A 198 -21.20 21.21 11.25
N ARG A 199 -21.12 20.01 10.66
CA ARG A 199 -22.23 19.30 10.02
C ARG A 199 -22.77 18.17 10.90
N ASP A 200 -22.49 18.21 12.20
CA ASP A 200 -22.85 17.18 13.18
C ASP A 200 -22.38 15.77 12.77
N LYS A 201 -21.17 15.69 12.19
CA LYS A 201 -20.55 14.42 11.78
C LYS A 201 -19.46 13.97 12.75
N TYR A 202 -19.55 12.70 13.11
CA TYR A 202 -18.64 11.97 13.97
C TYR A 202 -17.76 11.07 13.11
N LEU A 203 -16.44 11.26 13.17
CA LEU A 203 -15.47 10.43 12.45
C LEU A 203 -15.16 9.15 13.25
N SER A 204 -14.98 8.05 12.53
CA SER A 204 -14.36 6.81 13.01
C SER A 204 -13.28 6.37 12.02
N GLU A 205 -12.45 5.39 12.41
CA GLU A 205 -11.44 4.82 11.54
C GLU A 205 -12.02 4.16 10.28
N GLY A 206 -13.27 3.71 10.33
CA GLY A 206 -13.96 3.04 9.22
C GLY A 206 -14.86 3.95 8.38
N GLY A 207 -15.19 5.15 8.84
CA GLY A 207 -16.11 6.01 8.11
C GLY A 207 -16.62 7.20 8.91
N THR A 208 -17.79 7.68 8.53
CA THR A 208 -18.45 8.83 9.14
C THR A 208 -19.85 8.46 9.61
N MET A 209 -20.22 8.90 10.81
CA MET A 209 -21.55 8.73 11.39
C MET A 209 -22.20 10.09 11.65
N SER A 210 -23.53 10.12 11.70
CA SER A 210 -24.29 11.30 12.12
C SER A 210 -24.36 11.34 13.64
N ALA A 211 -23.91 12.43 14.28
CA ALA A 211 -23.93 12.53 15.74
C ALA A 211 -25.35 12.46 16.33
N GLY A 212 -26.37 12.86 15.55
CA GLY A 212 -27.77 12.74 15.94
C GLY A 212 -28.31 11.30 15.98
N GLU A 213 -27.67 10.37 15.27
CA GLU A 213 -28.13 8.99 15.12
C GLU A 213 -27.37 8.00 16.03
N LEU A 214 -26.35 8.46 16.74
CA LEU A 214 -25.55 7.60 17.61
C LEU A 214 -26.32 7.19 18.86
N GLU A 215 -26.45 5.90 19.12
CA GLU A 215 -26.92 5.41 20.43
C GLU A 215 -25.77 5.24 21.43
N TYR A 216 -24.57 4.95 20.91
CA TYR A 216 -23.34 4.82 21.68
C TYR A 216 -22.24 5.68 21.04
N LEU A 217 -21.26 6.10 21.84
CA LEU A 217 -20.04 6.72 21.34
C LEU A 217 -18.95 5.64 21.28
N PRO A 218 -18.65 5.04 20.11
CA PRO A 218 -17.73 3.91 19.99
C PRO A 218 -16.27 4.39 19.98
N CYS A 219 -15.83 5.08 21.03
CA CYS A 219 -14.47 5.60 21.17
C CYS A 219 -14.15 5.84 22.64
N ASP A 220 -12.87 5.69 23.01
CA ASP A 220 -12.39 5.92 24.37
C ASP A 220 -11.65 7.26 24.53
N CYS A 221 -11.83 8.21 23.61
CA CYS A 221 -11.19 9.52 23.71
C CYS A 221 -11.74 10.32 24.92
N PRO A 222 -11.07 11.39 25.37
CA PRO A 222 -11.54 12.20 26.51
C PRO A 222 -12.98 12.71 26.37
N ILE A 223 -13.46 12.92 25.13
CA ILE A 223 -14.84 13.34 24.87
C ILE A 223 -15.81 12.17 25.09
N CYS A 224 -15.56 11.04 24.43
CA CYS A 224 -16.46 9.88 24.43
C CYS A 224 -16.45 9.10 25.75
N SER A 225 -15.38 9.18 26.52
CA SER A 225 -15.31 8.63 27.88
C SER A 225 -16.05 9.47 28.93
N SER A 226 -16.27 10.77 28.65
CA SER A 226 -16.90 11.71 29.58
C SER A 226 -18.35 12.07 29.22
N HIS A 227 -18.87 11.59 28.09
CA HIS A 227 -20.21 11.90 27.61
C HIS A 227 -20.88 10.65 27.05
N THR A 228 -22.20 10.61 27.14
CA THR A 228 -23.05 9.68 26.40
C THR A 228 -23.49 10.30 25.07
N ALA A 229 -23.96 9.47 24.13
CA ALA A 229 -24.51 9.97 22.87
C ALA A 229 -25.76 10.85 23.10
N LYS A 230 -26.57 10.53 24.11
CA LYS A 230 -27.72 11.36 24.51
C LYS A 230 -27.29 12.74 25.02
N GLU A 231 -26.29 12.80 25.90
CA GLU A 231 -25.77 14.09 26.39
C GLU A 231 -25.20 14.92 25.25
N LEU A 232 -24.40 14.30 24.37
CA LEU A 232 -23.86 14.98 23.19
C LEU A 232 -24.98 15.59 22.32
N ARG A 233 -26.10 14.88 22.09
CA ARG A 233 -27.26 15.40 21.36
C ARG A 233 -27.94 16.60 22.04
N MET A 234 -28.02 16.57 23.37
CA MET A 234 -28.67 17.61 24.17
C MET A 234 -27.83 18.89 24.31
N THR A 235 -26.53 18.84 24.01
CA THR A 235 -25.68 20.03 24.00
C THR A 235 -26.11 21.06 22.95
N THR A 236 -25.74 22.33 23.19
CA THR A 236 -25.96 23.39 22.19
C THR A 236 -25.18 23.08 20.92
N LYS A 237 -25.64 23.59 19.77
CA LYS A 237 -24.95 23.36 18.48
C LYS A 237 -23.47 23.76 18.51
N LYS A 238 -23.15 24.88 19.18
CA LYS A 238 -21.77 25.39 19.28
C LYS A 238 -20.89 24.48 20.13
N ASP A 239 -21.41 24.02 21.27
CA ASP A 239 -20.66 23.11 22.15
C ASP A 239 -20.50 21.74 21.49
N ARG A 240 -21.55 21.25 20.82
CA ARG A 240 -21.51 20.00 20.06
C ARG A 240 -20.47 20.04 18.95
N GLU A 241 -20.40 21.13 18.19
CA GLU A 241 -19.37 21.33 17.16
C GLU A 241 -17.96 21.25 17.78
N LEU A 242 -17.72 21.91 18.92
CA LEU A 242 -16.42 21.87 19.59
C LEU A 242 -16.07 20.46 20.09
N LEU A 243 -17.02 19.76 20.72
CA LEU A 243 -16.84 18.40 21.22
C LEU A 243 -16.55 17.43 20.06
N LEU A 244 -17.32 17.51 18.98
CA LEU A 244 -17.11 16.70 17.78
C LEU A 244 -15.77 17.01 17.10
N ALA A 245 -15.37 18.27 17.01
CA ALA A 245 -14.09 18.64 16.41
C ALA A 245 -12.90 18.05 17.19
N ARG A 246 -12.96 18.12 18.53
CA ARG A 246 -11.95 17.49 19.41
C ARG A 246 -11.93 15.98 19.28
N HIS A 247 -13.10 15.34 19.30
CA HIS A 247 -13.22 13.89 19.05
C HIS A 247 -12.63 13.50 17.69
N ASN A 248 -13.04 14.17 16.62
CA ASN A 248 -12.59 13.90 15.26
C ASN A 248 -11.06 14.01 15.14
N LEU A 249 -10.46 15.03 15.77
CA LEU A 249 -9.01 15.17 15.83
C LEU A 249 -8.34 14.03 16.60
N HIS A 250 -8.91 13.61 17.74
CA HIS A 250 -8.41 12.45 18.49
C HIS A 250 -8.42 11.17 17.65
N VAL A 251 -9.48 10.92 16.88
CA VAL A 251 -9.56 9.75 16.00
C VAL A 251 -8.48 9.80 14.92
N CYS A 252 -8.30 10.95 14.27
CA CYS A 252 -7.23 11.13 13.29
C CYS A 252 -5.85 10.84 13.89
N LEU A 253 -5.53 11.45 15.04
CA LEU A 253 -4.24 11.26 15.71
C LEU A 253 -4.04 9.82 16.19
N ALA A 254 -5.08 9.16 16.69
CA ALA A 254 -5.04 7.76 17.08
C ALA A 254 -4.72 6.87 15.87
N GLU A 255 -5.31 7.15 14.71
CA GLU A 255 -5.04 6.39 13.49
C GLU A 255 -3.60 6.56 13.01
N ILE A 256 -3.02 7.77 13.09
CA ILE A 256 -1.59 7.98 12.82
C ILE A 256 -0.71 7.15 13.75
N LYS A 257 -1.03 7.11 15.05
CA LYS A 257 -0.27 6.30 16.00
C LYS A 257 -0.35 4.81 15.66
N ARG A 258 -1.53 4.30 15.28
CA ARG A 258 -1.70 2.91 14.82
C ARG A 258 -0.87 2.62 13.57
N ILE A 259 -0.87 3.54 12.61
CA ILE A 259 -0.07 3.40 11.38
C ILE A 259 1.43 3.35 11.70
N LYS A 260 1.93 4.29 12.52
CA LYS A 260 3.35 4.31 12.94
C LYS A 260 3.74 3.02 13.65
N GLN A 261 2.91 2.52 14.58
CA GLN A 261 3.16 1.25 15.24
C GLN A 261 3.12 0.07 14.26
N ALA A 262 2.17 0.06 13.32
CA ALA A 262 2.06 -0.98 12.31
C ALA A 262 3.28 -0.99 11.38
N ILE A 263 3.88 0.16 11.06
CA ILE A 263 5.15 0.23 10.31
C ILE A 263 6.27 -0.43 11.10
N LEU A 264 6.45 -0.06 12.38
CA LEU A 264 7.49 -0.64 13.25
C LEU A 264 7.32 -2.15 13.43
N ASP A 265 6.08 -2.62 13.52
CA ASP A 265 5.75 -4.04 13.65
C ASP A 265 5.83 -4.82 12.33
N GLY A 266 6.00 -4.13 11.19
CA GLY A 266 5.96 -4.74 9.85
C GLY A 266 4.55 -5.12 9.38
N ARG A 267 3.51 -4.58 10.02
CA ARG A 267 2.08 -4.89 9.89
C ARG A 267 1.25 -3.82 9.15
N LEU A 268 1.89 -2.86 8.47
CA LEU A 268 1.15 -1.81 7.74
C LEU A 268 0.14 -2.39 6.73
N TRP A 269 0.52 -3.45 6.01
CA TRP A 269 -0.38 -4.14 5.08
C TRP A 269 -1.60 -4.73 5.79
N ASP A 270 -1.44 -5.30 6.98
CA ASP A 270 -2.55 -5.86 7.76
C ASP A 270 -3.56 -4.77 8.17
N LEU A 271 -3.05 -3.62 8.60
CA LEU A 271 -3.87 -2.46 8.94
C LEU A 271 -4.61 -1.92 7.72
N LEU A 272 -3.91 -1.76 6.59
CA LEU A 272 -4.49 -1.35 5.31
C LEU A 272 -5.60 -2.31 4.87
N ARG A 273 -5.35 -3.62 4.90
CA ARG A 273 -6.35 -4.64 4.56
C ARG A 273 -7.58 -4.52 5.46
N SER A 274 -7.40 -4.43 6.78
CA SER A 274 -8.50 -4.26 7.73
C SER A 274 -9.36 -3.03 7.39
N ARG A 275 -8.73 -1.90 7.04
CA ARG A 275 -9.41 -0.64 6.70
C ARG A 275 -10.05 -0.66 5.32
N SER A 276 -9.51 -1.45 4.40
CA SER A 276 -10.09 -1.61 3.07
C SER A 276 -11.48 -2.25 3.08
N LEU A 277 -11.79 -3.00 4.14
CA LEU A 277 -13.10 -3.63 4.35
C LEU A 277 -14.17 -2.63 4.79
N SER A 278 -13.81 -1.41 5.18
CA SER A 278 -14.78 -0.42 5.67
C SER A 278 -15.62 0.21 4.56
N HIS A 279 -15.17 0.18 3.29
CA HIS A 279 -15.92 0.74 2.17
C HIS A 279 -15.56 0.06 0.84
N PRO A 280 -16.52 -0.24 -0.06
CA PRO A 280 -16.25 -0.90 -1.35
C PRO A 280 -15.20 -0.20 -2.21
N ALA A 281 -15.15 1.13 -2.18
CA ALA A 281 -14.14 1.88 -2.93
C ALA A 281 -12.71 1.68 -2.41
N LEU A 282 -12.51 1.52 -1.10
CA LEU A 282 -11.20 1.15 -0.55
C LEU A 282 -10.86 -0.30 -0.89
N GLY A 283 -11.86 -1.19 -0.82
CA GLY A 283 -11.71 -2.59 -1.24
C GLY A 283 -11.33 -2.75 -2.72
N ARG A 284 -11.73 -1.82 -3.59
CA ARG A 284 -11.21 -1.75 -4.97
C ARG A 284 -9.81 -1.15 -5.04
N ALA A 285 -9.56 -0.05 -4.33
CA ALA A 285 -8.26 0.62 -4.33
C ALA A 285 -7.11 -0.30 -3.87
N ILE A 286 -7.31 -1.12 -2.83
CA ILE A 286 -6.27 -2.05 -2.36
C ILE A 286 -5.88 -3.09 -3.43
N LYS A 287 -6.80 -3.48 -4.33
CA LYS A 287 -6.47 -4.42 -5.42
C LYS A 287 -5.50 -3.83 -6.43
N LYS A 288 -5.38 -2.50 -6.52
CA LYS A 288 -4.44 -1.83 -7.43
C LYS A 288 -2.99 -2.02 -7.04
N PHE A 289 -2.71 -2.41 -5.80
CA PHE A 289 -1.36 -2.84 -5.41
C PHE A 289 -0.83 -3.99 -6.29
N ARG A 290 -1.72 -4.76 -6.93
CA ARG A 290 -1.34 -5.74 -7.96
C ARG A 290 -0.50 -5.15 -9.10
N GLN A 291 -0.72 -3.90 -9.47
CA GLN A 291 -0.07 -3.25 -10.60
C GLN A 291 1.35 -2.76 -10.29
N ILE A 292 1.71 -2.67 -9.01
CA ILE A 292 2.96 -2.04 -8.54
C ILE A 292 3.77 -2.97 -7.62
N GLN A 293 3.50 -4.28 -7.70
CA GLN A 293 4.06 -5.28 -6.77
C GLN A 293 5.58 -5.35 -6.84
N ASP A 294 6.14 -5.22 -8.04
CA ASP A 294 7.58 -5.38 -8.29
C ASP A 294 8.34 -4.16 -7.70
N GLU A 295 7.81 -2.96 -7.90
CA GLU A 295 8.35 -1.72 -7.32
C GLU A 295 8.23 -1.72 -5.79
N LEU A 296 7.10 -2.18 -5.25
CA LEU A 296 6.93 -2.30 -3.80
C LEU A 296 7.89 -3.32 -3.18
N SER A 297 8.12 -4.44 -3.85
CA SER A 297 9.05 -5.49 -3.39
C SER A 297 10.45 -4.95 -3.22
N SER A 298 10.89 -4.08 -4.13
CA SER A 298 12.22 -3.48 -4.11
C SER A 298 12.44 -2.51 -2.93
N ASN A 299 11.36 -1.93 -2.40
CA ASN A 299 11.39 -0.95 -1.31
C ASN A 299 10.94 -1.54 0.04
N THR A 300 10.59 -2.83 0.09
CA THR A 300 10.15 -3.50 1.32
C THR A 300 11.32 -4.23 1.98
N PRO A 301 11.47 -4.15 3.32
CA PRO A 301 12.46 -4.95 4.04
C PRO A 301 12.35 -6.45 3.71
N SER A 302 13.49 -7.10 3.44
CA SER A 302 13.56 -8.52 3.08
C SER A 302 13.11 -9.46 4.19
N THR A 303 13.15 -9.00 5.45
CA THR A 303 12.70 -9.72 6.63
C THR A 303 11.96 -8.78 7.58
N LYS A 304 11.06 -9.34 8.40
CA LYS A 304 10.33 -8.61 9.44
C LYS A 304 10.35 -9.42 10.73
N GLY A 305 10.20 -8.74 11.87
CA GLY A 305 10.22 -9.40 13.19
C GLY A 305 8.99 -10.25 13.51
N LYS A 306 7.92 -10.17 12.73
CA LYS A 306 6.66 -10.91 12.93
C LYS A 306 6.30 -11.68 11.67
N GLY A 307 5.73 -12.87 11.83
CA GLY A 307 5.22 -13.66 10.72
C GLY A 307 4.00 -13.02 10.03
N LEU A 308 3.76 -13.38 8.78
CA LEU A 308 2.68 -12.83 7.96
C LEU A 308 1.32 -13.39 8.35
N PHE A 309 0.27 -12.59 8.23
CA PHE A 309 -1.11 -13.09 8.22
C PHE A 309 -1.68 -12.96 6.82
N ILE A 310 -1.99 -14.11 6.23
CA ILE A 310 -2.63 -14.22 4.93
C ILE A 310 -4.09 -14.56 5.20
N LEU A 311 -4.95 -13.54 5.15
CA LEU A 311 -6.36 -13.64 5.55
C LEU A 311 -7.33 -13.46 4.37
N GLY A 312 -6.84 -13.12 3.18
CA GLY A 312 -7.68 -13.03 1.99
C GLY A 312 -6.88 -12.93 0.69
N GLU A 313 -7.59 -12.98 -0.43
CA GLU A 313 -6.99 -13.03 -1.77
C GLU A 313 -6.08 -11.82 -2.07
N VAL A 314 -6.38 -10.64 -1.52
CA VAL A 314 -5.52 -9.45 -1.68
C VAL A 314 -4.11 -9.64 -1.11
N ASP A 315 -3.92 -10.55 -0.14
CA ASP A 315 -2.62 -10.80 0.48
C ASP A 315 -1.62 -11.49 -0.46
N ILE A 316 -2.05 -12.06 -1.60
CA ILE A 316 -1.14 -12.59 -2.61
C ILE A 316 -0.33 -11.49 -3.31
N TYR A 317 -0.72 -10.22 -3.12
CA TYR A 317 -0.07 -9.03 -3.67
C TYR A 317 0.91 -8.36 -2.72
N ARG A 318 1.07 -8.95 -1.53
CA ARG A 318 2.02 -8.48 -0.53
C ARG A 318 3.43 -8.45 -1.12
N PRO A 319 4.23 -7.42 -0.81
CA PRO A 319 5.60 -7.32 -1.30
C PRO A 319 6.45 -8.53 -0.90
N GLU A 320 6.22 -9.15 0.26
CA GLU A 320 6.97 -10.33 0.69
C GLU A 320 6.69 -11.57 -0.18
N VAL A 321 5.43 -11.73 -0.60
CA VAL A 321 5.00 -12.82 -1.47
C VAL A 321 5.55 -12.63 -2.88
N THR A 322 5.50 -11.40 -3.40
CA THR A 322 6.08 -11.07 -4.70
C THR A 322 7.61 -11.17 -4.68
N THR A 323 8.26 -10.73 -3.60
CA THR A 323 9.71 -10.85 -3.42
C THR A 323 10.16 -12.31 -3.48
N HIS A 324 9.43 -13.23 -2.84
CA HIS A 324 9.71 -14.67 -2.96
C HIS A 324 9.68 -15.12 -4.42
N VAL A 325 8.60 -14.81 -5.14
CA VAL A 325 8.43 -15.20 -6.55
C VAL A 325 9.55 -14.63 -7.43
N ILE A 326 9.91 -13.36 -7.25
CA ILE A 326 11.00 -12.70 -7.99
C ILE A 326 12.35 -13.36 -7.66
N LYS A 327 12.68 -13.55 -6.38
CA LYS A 327 13.95 -14.15 -5.95
C LYS A 327 14.08 -15.61 -6.38
N LEU A 328 13.00 -16.39 -6.33
CA LEU A 328 12.99 -17.76 -6.83
C LEU A 328 13.29 -17.80 -8.33
N ARG A 329 12.81 -16.82 -9.09
CA ARG A 329 13.05 -16.73 -10.53
C ARG A 329 14.48 -16.28 -10.86
N GLU A 330 15.02 -15.33 -10.11
CA GLU A 330 16.25 -14.62 -10.48
C GLU A 330 17.50 -15.15 -9.78
N ASN A 331 17.35 -15.66 -8.55
CA ASN A 331 18.48 -15.96 -7.67
C ASN A 331 18.54 -17.42 -7.20
N TYR A 332 17.51 -18.22 -7.48
CA TYR A 332 17.49 -19.63 -7.11
C TYR A 332 17.88 -20.51 -8.29
N ALA A 333 18.74 -21.50 -8.04
CA ALA A 333 19.04 -22.58 -8.95
C ALA A 333 18.63 -23.89 -8.30
N LYS A 334 18.01 -24.78 -9.07
CA LYS A 334 17.75 -26.16 -8.62
C LYS A 334 19.07 -26.84 -8.22
N PRO A 335 19.04 -27.87 -7.35
CA PRO A 335 20.20 -28.72 -7.12
C PRO A 335 20.76 -29.24 -8.45
N GLU A 336 22.09 -29.21 -8.59
CA GLU A 336 22.78 -29.49 -9.86
C GLU A 336 22.45 -30.88 -10.38
N GLU A 337 22.54 -31.87 -9.50
CA GLU A 337 22.30 -33.30 -9.77
C GLU A 337 20.82 -33.66 -9.96
N ALA A 338 19.90 -32.78 -9.57
CA ALA A 338 18.47 -33.10 -9.61
C ALA A 338 17.94 -33.21 -11.04
N GLU A 339 17.66 -34.43 -11.48
CA GLU A 339 17.06 -34.71 -12.78
C GLU A 339 15.53 -34.68 -12.75
N THR A 340 14.94 -34.89 -11.58
CA THR A 340 13.47 -34.90 -11.44
C THR A 340 12.96 -33.95 -10.38
N LEU A 341 11.93 -33.18 -10.75
CA LEU A 341 11.13 -32.39 -9.83
C LEU A 341 9.97 -33.24 -9.28
N LEU A 342 9.88 -33.37 -7.96
CA LEU A 342 8.69 -33.84 -7.26
C LEU A 342 7.96 -32.64 -6.65
N LEU A 343 6.78 -32.34 -7.18
CA LEU A 343 5.96 -31.21 -6.79
C LEU A 343 4.79 -31.68 -5.91
N MET A 344 4.87 -31.37 -4.61
CA MET A 344 3.92 -31.77 -3.57
C MET A 344 3.05 -30.58 -3.12
N PRO A 345 1.79 -30.77 -2.71
CA PRO A 345 1.01 -29.68 -2.12
C PRO A 345 1.61 -29.28 -0.77
N ALA A 346 1.72 -27.98 -0.52
CA ALA A 346 2.21 -27.47 0.76
C ALA A 346 1.34 -28.01 1.93
N PRO A 347 1.92 -28.68 2.93
CA PRO A 347 1.20 -29.13 4.11
C PRO A 347 0.87 -27.97 5.05
N GLU A 348 0.00 -28.21 6.03
CA GLU A 348 -0.41 -27.18 6.99
C GLU A 348 0.72 -26.83 7.97
N LYS A 349 1.49 -27.85 8.40
CA LYS A 349 2.62 -27.68 9.30
C LYS A 349 3.83 -27.14 8.53
N ARG A 350 4.45 -26.11 9.12
CA ARG A 350 5.66 -25.46 8.60
C ARG A 350 6.84 -25.69 9.57
N PRO A 351 8.08 -25.83 9.08
CA PRO A 351 8.46 -25.87 7.65
C PRO A 351 7.89 -27.11 6.95
N TYR A 352 7.64 -26.99 5.65
CA TYR A 352 6.90 -27.99 4.87
C TYR A 352 7.65 -29.32 4.78
N HIS A 353 8.97 -29.30 4.65
CA HIS A 353 9.80 -30.50 4.59
C HIS A 353 9.71 -31.33 5.88
N SER A 354 9.39 -30.73 7.03
CA SER A 354 9.23 -31.45 8.30
C SER A 354 8.08 -32.47 8.28
N PHE A 355 7.14 -32.36 7.33
CA PHE A 355 6.11 -33.38 7.18
C PHE A 355 6.73 -34.74 6.88
N LEU A 356 7.77 -34.79 6.03
CA LEU A 356 8.51 -36.01 5.73
C LEU A 356 9.27 -36.61 6.92
N THR A 357 9.55 -35.87 7.99
CA THR A 357 10.13 -36.48 9.19
C THR A 357 9.06 -37.05 10.12
N THR A 358 7.85 -36.50 10.07
CA THR A 358 6.75 -36.86 10.98
C THR A 358 5.78 -37.91 10.44
N SER A 359 5.56 -37.95 9.13
CA SER A 359 4.64 -38.88 8.48
C SER A 359 5.23 -40.26 8.20
N ARG A 360 6.42 -40.57 8.75
CA ARG A 360 7.17 -41.83 8.57
C ARG A 360 7.19 -42.29 7.09
N PRO A 361 7.64 -41.46 6.14
CA PRO A 361 7.80 -41.91 4.77
C PRO A 361 8.72 -43.12 4.73
N LYS A 362 8.46 -44.04 3.80
CA LYS A 362 9.30 -45.22 3.63
C LYS A 362 10.75 -44.80 3.37
N ALA A 363 11.68 -45.61 3.88
CA ALA A 363 13.12 -45.45 3.65
C ALA A 363 13.44 -45.21 2.16
N ALA A 364 12.74 -45.87 1.24
CA ALA A 364 12.92 -45.69 -0.21
C ALA A 364 12.74 -44.23 -0.70
N LEU A 365 11.74 -43.48 -0.20
CA LEU A 365 11.57 -42.07 -0.59
C LEU A 365 12.70 -41.21 -0.01
N LEU A 366 13.09 -41.49 1.24
CA LEU A 366 14.19 -40.80 1.91
C LEU A 366 15.54 -41.08 1.23
N ASP A 367 15.78 -42.31 0.79
CA ASP A 367 16.97 -42.71 0.04
C ASP A 367 17.01 -42.00 -1.32
N GLN A 368 15.88 -41.91 -2.02
CA GLN A 368 15.78 -41.18 -3.28
C GLN A 368 16.00 -39.67 -3.11
N LEU A 369 15.46 -39.06 -2.04
CA LEU A 369 15.74 -37.66 -1.71
C LEU A 369 17.22 -37.45 -1.35
N SER A 370 17.82 -38.40 -0.62
CA SER A 370 19.23 -38.37 -0.24
C SER A 370 20.18 -38.61 -1.42
N SER A 371 19.69 -39.18 -2.52
CA SER A 371 20.48 -39.44 -3.73
C SER A 371 20.84 -38.18 -4.54
N GLY A 372 20.21 -37.04 -4.24
CA GLY A 372 20.40 -35.78 -5.00
C GLY A 372 19.68 -35.72 -6.36
N LEU A 373 19.25 -36.86 -6.91
CA LEU A 373 18.57 -36.94 -8.22
C LEU A 373 17.11 -36.47 -8.18
N LEU A 374 16.51 -36.46 -6.99
CA LEU A 374 15.13 -36.05 -6.73
C LEU A 374 15.10 -34.71 -5.99
N HIS A 375 14.56 -33.68 -6.62
CA HIS A 375 14.34 -32.39 -5.98
C HIS A 375 12.89 -32.25 -5.53
N LEU A 376 12.71 -32.08 -4.23
CA LEU A 376 11.42 -31.86 -3.61
C LEU A 376 11.09 -30.36 -3.62
N SER A 377 9.93 -30.02 -4.17
CA SER A 377 9.37 -28.68 -4.03
C SER A 377 7.90 -28.77 -3.67
N PHE A 378 7.41 -27.75 -2.97
CA PHE A 378 6.03 -27.60 -2.59
C PHE A 378 5.34 -26.60 -3.51
N TYR A 379 4.02 -26.73 -3.66
CA TYR A 379 3.21 -25.68 -4.25
C TYR A 379 2.19 -25.13 -3.25
N SER A 380 2.13 -23.80 -3.17
CA SER A 380 1.32 -23.01 -2.25
C SER A 380 0.48 -21.99 -3.04
N PRO A 381 -0.80 -21.77 -2.68
CA PRO A 381 -1.63 -20.75 -3.33
C PRO A 381 -1.10 -19.33 -3.15
N VAL A 382 -0.32 -19.08 -2.10
CA VAL A 382 0.29 -17.77 -1.84
C VAL A 382 1.61 -17.66 -2.57
N PHE A 383 2.50 -18.63 -2.36
CA PHE A 383 3.91 -18.51 -2.71
C PHE A 383 4.28 -19.15 -4.05
N GLY A 384 3.34 -19.83 -4.72
CA GLY A 384 3.65 -20.60 -5.91
C GLY A 384 4.53 -21.78 -5.53
N VAL A 385 5.69 -21.91 -6.18
CA VAL A 385 6.65 -22.98 -5.87
C VAL A 385 7.51 -22.60 -4.66
N VAL A 386 7.74 -23.56 -3.76
CA VAL A 386 8.60 -23.42 -2.60
C VAL A 386 9.53 -24.63 -2.53
N PRO A 387 10.80 -24.52 -2.96
CA PRO A 387 11.79 -25.57 -2.78
C PRO A 387 12.01 -25.91 -1.30
N SER A 388 12.26 -27.19 -1.01
CA SER A 388 12.46 -27.67 0.36
C SER A 388 13.66 -27.07 1.09
N GLU A 389 14.66 -26.62 0.34
CA GLU A 389 15.93 -26.07 0.79
C GLU A 389 15.77 -24.66 1.38
N ILE A 390 14.66 -23.97 1.04
CA ILE A 390 14.42 -22.59 1.44
C ILE A 390 13.08 -22.40 2.17
N ASP A 391 12.33 -23.46 2.44
CA ASP A 391 10.99 -23.35 3.03
C ASP A 391 11.00 -22.79 4.48
N GLU A 392 12.14 -22.82 5.16
CA GLU A 392 12.37 -22.18 6.47
C GLU A 392 12.61 -20.65 6.37
N ILE A 393 12.97 -20.15 5.20
CA ILE A 393 13.33 -18.74 5.00
C ILE A 393 12.09 -17.86 5.06
N TYR A 394 12.22 -16.70 5.69
CA TYR A 394 11.13 -15.72 5.74
C TYR A 394 10.64 -15.30 4.34
N PRO A 395 9.32 -15.25 4.09
CA PRO A 395 8.20 -15.50 5.03
C PRO A 395 7.59 -16.92 4.95
N LEU A 396 8.27 -17.88 4.32
CA LEU A 396 7.71 -19.17 3.89
C LEU A 396 7.30 -20.07 5.06
N SER A 397 8.06 -20.06 6.15
CA SER A 397 7.64 -20.74 7.40
C SER A 397 6.96 -19.81 8.39
N GLN A 398 7.25 -18.52 8.33
CA GLN A 398 6.73 -17.52 9.27
C GLN A 398 5.48 -16.84 8.71
N HIS A 399 4.42 -17.62 8.49
CA HIS A 399 3.12 -17.08 8.15
C HIS A 399 1.99 -17.87 8.81
N GLU A 400 0.80 -17.31 8.86
CA GLU A 400 -0.46 -18.02 9.11
C GLU A 400 -1.41 -17.76 7.96
N LEU A 401 -2.08 -18.82 7.52
CA LEU A 401 -2.87 -18.86 6.30
C LEU A 401 -4.26 -19.36 6.64
N VAL A 402 -5.28 -18.60 6.24
CA VAL A 402 -6.63 -19.16 6.05
C VAL A 402 -6.74 -19.69 4.62
N ASP A 403 -7.59 -20.68 4.38
CA ASP A 403 -7.74 -21.26 3.04
C ASP A 403 -8.10 -20.17 2.01
N ILE A 404 -7.24 -20.03 0.99
CA ILE A 404 -7.36 -19.05 -0.08
C ILE A 404 -7.52 -19.79 -1.42
N GLY A 405 -8.74 -20.29 -1.64
CA GLY A 405 -9.11 -21.00 -2.87
C GLY A 405 -9.64 -20.10 -4.00
N GLY A 406 -9.42 -18.78 -3.94
CA GLY A 406 -9.89 -17.84 -4.95
C GLY A 406 -9.30 -18.11 -6.34
N LYS A 407 -10.07 -17.81 -7.39
CA LYS A 407 -9.64 -18.02 -8.78
C LYS A 407 -8.34 -17.27 -9.10
N GLU A 408 -8.13 -16.09 -8.52
CA GLU A 408 -6.96 -15.27 -8.82
C GLU A 408 -5.69 -15.84 -8.18
N ALA A 409 -5.81 -16.36 -6.95
CA ALA A 409 -4.72 -17.09 -6.30
C ALA A 409 -4.36 -18.37 -7.08
N GLN A 410 -5.35 -19.12 -7.55
CA GLN A 410 -5.15 -20.30 -8.39
C GLN A 410 -4.45 -19.96 -9.71
N ASP A 411 -4.97 -18.98 -10.47
CA ASP A 411 -4.40 -18.56 -11.75
C ASP A 411 -2.94 -18.09 -11.58
N ARG A 412 -2.63 -17.36 -10.50
CA ARG A 412 -1.26 -16.93 -10.18
C ARG A 412 -0.37 -18.12 -9.86
N MET A 413 -0.79 -19.01 -8.96
CA MET A 413 -0.03 -20.20 -8.58
C MET A 413 0.28 -21.08 -9.79
N GLU A 414 -0.72 -21.37 -10.63
CA GLU A 414 -0.54 -22.19 -11.85
C GLU A 414 0.48 -21.57 -12.81
N LYS A 415 0.44 -20.25 -12.98
CA LYS A 415 1.39 -19.52 -13.82
C LYS A 415 2.82 -19.60 -13.28
N GLU A 416 2.99 -19.45 -11.97
CA GLU A 416 4.31 -19.53 -11.34
C GLU A 416 4.89 -20.95 -11.38
N ILE A 417 4.06 -21.98 -11.18
CA ILE A 417 4.46 -23.38 -11.32
C ILE A 417 4.87 -23.71 -12.75
N ALA A 418 4.06 -23.33 -13.73
CA ALA A 418 4.35 -23.58 -15.14
C ALA A 418 5.68 -22.94 -15.55
N ARG A 419 5.91 -21.69 -15.14
CA ARG A 419 7.17 -20.98 -15.39
C ARG A 419 8.35 -21.68 -14.71
N TYR A 420 8.22 -22.06 -13.45
CA TYR A 420 9.28 -22.76 -12.72
C TYR A 420 9.66 -24.08 -13.38
N ILE A 421 8.67 -24.85 -13.86
CA ILE A 421 8.90 -26.05 -14.66
C ILE A 421 9.68 -25.70 -15.91
N GLU A 422 9.22 -24.73 -16.71
CA GLU A 422 9.85 -24.37 -18.00
C GLU A 422 11.30 -23.89 -17.84
N GLN A 423 11.59 -23.07 -16.82
CA GLN A 423 12.90 -22.44 -16.61
C GLN A 423 13.99 -23.37 -16.08
N ASN A 424 13.61 -24.44 -15.37
CA ASN A 424 14.58 -25.33 -14.73
C ASN A 424 14.84 -26.58 -15.57
N GLY A 425 16.09 -27.02 -15.63
CA GLY A 425 16.55 -28.16 -16.44
C GLY A 425 16.25 -29.54 -15.86
N TYR A 426 14.99 -29.84 -15.50
CA TYR A 426 14.57 -31.19 -15.13
C TYR A 426 14.31 -32.05 -16.37
N LYS A 427 14.53 -33.37 -16.29
CA LYS A 427 14.10 -34.36 -17.30
C LYS A 427 12.67 -34.84 -17.08
N THR A 428 12.29 -34.97 -15.81
CA THR A 428 10.98 -35.45 -15.39
C THR A 428 10.34 -34.47 -14.40
N VAL A 429 9.01 -34.39 -14.41
CA VAL A 429 8.19 -33.68 -13.44
C VAL A 429 7.14 -34.64 -12.92
N ILE A 430 7.11 -34.85 -11.60
CA ILE A 430 6.04 -35.58 -10.92
C ILE A 430 5.18 -34.58 -10.17
N LEU A 431 3.90 -34.49 -10.52
CA LEU A 431 2.91 -33.71 -9.78
C LEU A 431 2.08 -34.63 -8.88
N VAL A 432 2.09 -34.37 -7.58
CA VAL A 432 1.09 -34.91 -6.66
C VAL A 432 -0.03 -33.89 -6.52
N HIS A 433 -1.19 -34.19 -7.08
CA HIS A 433 -2.36 -33.31 -7.13
C HIS A 433 -3.35 -33.63 -6.01
N ASP A 434 -3.61 -32.65 -5.15
CA ASP A 434 -4.69 -32.71 -4.16
C ASP A 434 -6.07 -32.51 -4.82
N ALA A 435 -6.83 -33.60 -4.93
CA ALA A 435 -8.15 -33.62 -5.55
C ALA A 435 -9.23 -32.86 -4.76
N LYS A 436 -9.02 -32.63 -3.45
CA LYS A 436 -9.98 -31.89 -2.62
C LYS A 436 -9.78 -30.39 -2.73
N ARG A 437 -8.53 -29.95 -2.85
CA ARG A 437 -8.18 -28.53 -2.79
C ARG A 437 -8.03 -27.87 -4.17
N TRP A 438 -7.57 -28.61 -5.18
CA TRP A 438 -7.18 -27.99 -6.46
C TRP A 438 -7.97 -28.50 -7.65
N THR A 439 -8.23 -27.58 -8.57
CA THR A 439 -8.85 -27.84 -9.86
C THR A 439 -7.96 -28.67 -10.76
N LYS A 440 -8.56 -29.30 -11.78
CA LYS A 440 -7.82 -30.02 -12.84
C LYS A 440 -7.05 -29.07 -13.78
N THR A 441 -7.22 -27.76 -13.66
CA THR A 441 -6.48 -26.76 -14.45
C THR A 441 -5.00 -26.79 -14.11
N LEU A 442 -4.64 -26.92 -12.83
CA LEU A 442 -3.26 -27.12 -12.39
C LEU A 442 -2.56 -28.28 -13.11
N ILE A 443 -3.24 -29.43 -13.24
CA ILE A 443 -2.72 -30.60 -13.97
C ILE A 443 -2.40 -30.24 -15.42
N ARG A 444 -3.33 -29.55 -16.09
CA ARG A 444 -3.17 -29.13 -17.50
C ARG A 444 -2.01 -28.14 -17.65
N SER A 445 -1.91 -27.17 -16.75
CA SER A 445 -0.85 -26.15 -16.73
C SER A 445 0.53 -26.81 -16.58
N CYS A 446 0.70 -27.74 -15.65
CA CYS A 446 1.95 -28.48 -15.46
C CYS A 446 2.30 -29.40 -16.64
N ALA A 447 1.31 -30.13 -17.19
CA ALA A 447 1.51 -31.00 -18.35
C ALA A 447 1.94 -30.21 -19.59
N LEU A 448 1.31 -29.06 -19.84
CA LEU A 448 1.64 -28.19 -20.97
C LEU A 448 3.05 -27.60 -20.83
N ALA A 449 3.42 -27.11 -19.63
CA ALA A 449 4.75 -26.60 -19.32
C ALA A 449 5.84 -27.67 -19.51
N SER A 450 5.56 -28.90 -19.06
CA SER A 450 6.46 -30.04 -19.22
C SER A 450 6.64 -30.39 -20.71
N SER A 451 5.54 -30.48 -21.47
CA SER A 451 5.59 -30.77 -22.91
C SER A 451 6.37 -29.70 -23.70
N ARG A 452 6.15 -28.41 -23.42
CA ARG A 452 6.86 -27.30 -24.08
C ARG A 452 8.36 -27.32 -23.85
N SER A 453 8.79 -27.85 -22.70
CA SER A 453 10.19 -27.90 -22.30
C SER A 453 10.82 -29.29 -22.44
N GLY A 454 10.15 -30.22 -23.14
CA GLY A 454 10.66 -31.56 -23.45
C GLY A 454 10.78 -32.50 -22.24
N LYS A 455 9.99 -32.26 -21.18
CA LYS A 455 10.05 -33.01 -19.92
C LYS A 455 8.98 -34.10 -19.86
N SER A 456 9.34 -35.26 -19.32
CA SER A 456 8.36 -36.30 -18.96
C SER A 456 7.47 -35.80 -17.83
N PHE A 457 6.17 -36.04 -17.92
CA PHE A 457 5.20 -35.62 -16.91
C PHE A 457 4.46 -36.83 -16.33
N LEU A 458 4.62 -37.02 -15.02
CA LEU A 458 3.93 -38.06 -14.26
C LEU A 458 2.96 -37.40 -13.27
N LEU A 459 1.79 -38.01 -13.10
CA LEU A 459 0.72 -37.47 -12.27
C LEU A 459 0.29 -38.52 -11.24
N LYS A 460 0.19 -38.09 -9.98
CA LYS A 460 -0.57 -38.79 -8.95
C LYS A 460 -1.65 -37.86 -8.41
N THR A 461 -2.91 -38.22 -8.61
CA THR A 461 -4.03 -37.52 -7.96
C THR A 461 -4.44 -38.28 -6.71
N ALA A 462 -4.60 -37.57 -5.59
CA ALA A 462 -4.95 -38.16 -4.30
C ALA A 462 -5.92 -37.27 -3.52
N ALA A 463 -6.78 -37.89 -2.71
CA ALA A 463 -7.67 -37.21 -1.77
C ALA A 463 -6.97 -36.79 -0.46
N ASP A 464 -5.88 -37.48 -0.14
CA ASP A 464 -4.91 -37.09 0.88
C ASP A 464 -3.49 -37.27 0.30
N PRO A 465 -2.87 -36.18 -0.19
CA PRO A 465 -1.54 -36.20 -0.79
C PRO A 465 -0.43 -36.71 0.14
N TRP A 466 -0.65 -36.65 1.45
CA TRP A 466 0.35 -36.95 2.47
C TRP A 466 0.12 -38.32 3.15
N SER A 467 -0.89 -39.07 2.69
CA SER A 467 -1.15 -40.45 3.14
C SER A 467 -0.03 -41.41 2.73
N GLU A 468 0.21 -42.44 3.56
CA GLU A 468 1.20 -43.50 3.27
C GLU A 468 0.97 -44.14 1.89
N GLU A 469 -0.30 -44.42 1.53
CA GLU A 469 -0.67 -44.98 0.22
C GLU A 469 -0.25 -44.07 -0.95
N THR A 470 -0.39 -42.75 -0.79
CA THR A 470 -0.01 -41.81 -1.84
C THR A 470 1.51 -41.72 -1.98
N LEU A 471 2.22 -41.66 -0.86
CA LEU A 471 3.70 -41.65 -0.85
C LEU A 471 4.28 -42.95 -1.43
N ASP A 472 3.65 -44.09 -1.17
CA ASP A 472 3.99 -45.39 -1.78
C ASP A 472 3.82 -45.38 -3.29
N SER A 473 2.68 -44.87 -3.75
CA SER A 473 2.42 -44.73 -5.18
C SER A 473 3.40 -43.78 -5.86
N VAL A 474 3.87 -42.74 -5.17
CA VAL A 474 4.93 -41.84 -5.67
C VAL A 474 6.24 -42.61 -5.81
N CYS A 475 6.63 -43.43 -4.82
CA CYS A 475 7.83 -44.27 -4.91
C CYS A 475 7.79 -45.19 -6.14
N GLY A 476 6.65 -45.82 -6.42
CA GLY A 476 6.48 -46.64 -7.63
C GLY A 476 6.65 -45.83 -8.94
N LEU A 477 6.26 -44.56 -8.97
CA LEU A 477 6.53 -43.67 -10.10
C LEU A 477 8.02 -43.29 -10.23
N LEU A 478 8.76 -43.25 -9.11
CA LEU A 478 10.21 -43.03 -9.13
C LEU A 478 10.94 -44.23 -9.75
N GLU A 479 10.52 -45.45 -9.42
CA GLU A 479 11.12 -46.69 -9.91
C GLU A 479 10.89 -46.89 -11.43
N GLN A 480 9.74 -46.46 -11.95
CA GLN A 480 9.42 -46.51 -13.38
C GLN A 480 10.26 -45.55 -14.26
N ARG A 481 11.06 -44.65 -13.66
CA ARG A 481 11.92 -43.71 -14.41
C ARG A 481 13.08 -44.38 -15.14
N GLY A 482 13.41 -45.63 -14.77
CA GLY A 482 14.54 -46.38 -15.31
C GLY A 482 14.29 -47.11 -16.63
N GLU A 483 13.04 -47.19 -17.11
CA GLU A 483 12.73 -47.88 -18.36
C GLU A 483 12.39 -46.87 -19.48
N PRO A 484 13.22 -46.74 -20.53
CA PRO A 484 12.86 -45.96 -21.69
C PRO A 484 11.70 -46.65 -22.42
N ARG A 485 10.61 -45.92 -22.65
CA ARG A 485 9.58 -46.29 -23.63
C ARG A 485 9.85 -45.66 -24.98
#